data_AF-A0A2T4S6S1-F1
#
_entry.id   AF-A0A2T4S6S1-F1
#
_cell.length_a   1.000
_cell.length_b   1.000
_cell.length_c   1.000
_cell.angle_alpha   90.00
_cell.angle_beta   90.00
_cell.angle_gamma   90.00
#
_symmetry.space_group_name_H-M   'P 1'
#
loop_
_entity.id
_entity.type
_entity.pdbx_description
1 polymer ?
#
loop_
_entity_poly.entity_id
_entity_poly.type
_entity_poly.pdbx_seq_one_letter_code
_entity_poly.pdbx_strand_id
1 'polypeptide(L)'
;MIKLIATDMDGTLLNAAHEISEENIKAIKAAQAQGITVVIATGRAFYEANAPVEPTGLKVPYICLNGAEVRDESFDIMHTSSLNHEMIEQITHVLDREDIYYQVYTNLGIYTEDPQRDLDIYIDIAEHAGQKADVEKIHRHIQHRIDQGTLKVVDNYDQISERPGEIVMKILAFDSDIGKIDRVSAEL
;
A
#
# COMPACT_ATOMS: atom_id res chain seq x y z
N MET A 1 -14.47 5.27 28.14
CA MET A 1 -15.40 5.13 27.01
C MET A 1 -14.58 5.20 25.73
N ILE A 2 -14.71 4.22 24.83
CA ILE A 2 -13.97 4.21 23.56
C ILE A 2 -14.60 5.25 22.62
N LYS A 3 -13.77 5.98 21.87
CA LYS A 3 -14.18 7.00 20.89
C LYS A 3 -13.74 6.68 19.47
N LEU A 4 -12.68 5.90 19.33
CA LEU A 4 -12.11 5.50 18.05
C LEU A 4 -11.61 4.07 18.14
N ILE A 5 -11.81 3.30 17.08
CA ILE A 5 -11.24 1.97 16.85
C ILE A 5 -10.45 2.06 15.54
N ALA A 6 -9.15 1.82 15.60
CA ALA A 6 -8.34 1.63 14.41
C ALA A 6 -8.19 0.13 14.18
N THR A 7 -8.45 -0.33 12.95
CA THR A 7 -8.23 -1.72 12.56
C THR A 7 -7.24 -1.77 11.42
N ASP A 8 -6.29 -2.70 11.53
CA ASP A 8 -5.51 -3.10 10.37
C ASP A 8 -6.41 -3.81 9.34
N MET A 9 -5.91 -3.95 8.12
CA MET A 9 -6.64 -4.49 6.98
C MET A 9 -6.28 -5.94 6.67
N ASP A 10 -5.07 -6.19 6.17
CA ASP A 10 -4.62 -7.51 5.72
C ASP A 10 -4.32 -8.43 6.90
N GLY A 11 -4.97 -9.59 6.97
CA GLY A 11 -4.84 -10.51 8.10
C GLY A 11 -5.59 -10.07 9.37
N THR A 12 -6.29 -8.93 9.32
CA THR A 12 -7.08 -8.38 10.44
C THR A 12 -8.55 -8.19 10.06
N LEU A 13 -8.86 -7.18 9.23
CA LEU A 13 -10.23 -6.89 8.79
C LEU A 13 -10.66 -7.79 7.62
N LEU A 14 -9.73 -8.07 6.70
CA LEU A 14 -9.94 -8.94 5.56
C LEU A 14 -9.75 -10.41 5.94
N ASN A 15 -10.61 -11.26 5.38
CA ASN A 15 -10.45 -12.70 5.46
C ASN A 15 -9.42 -13.21 4.42
N ALA A 16 -9.19 -14.53 4.38
CA ALA A 16 -8.28 -15.16 3.41
C ALA A 16 -8.70 -14.99 1.94
N ALA A 17 -9.93 -14.58 1.66
CA ALA A 17 -10.40 -14.24 0.31
C ALA A 17 -10.21 -12.74 -0.03
N HIS A 18 -9.56 -11.97 0.86
CA HIS A 18 -9.43 -10.52 0.77
C HIS A 18 -10.77 -9.77 0.77
N GLU A 19 -11.76 -10.30 1.49
CA GLU A 19 -13.10 -9.74 1.62
C GLU A 19 -13.38 -9.38 3.09
N ILE A 20 -14.26 -8.39 3.30
CA ILE A 20 -14.78 -8.05 4.63
C ILE A 20 -16.00 -8.93 4.89
N SER A 21 -15.98 -9.71 5.98
CA SER A 21 -17.10 -10.57 6.33
C SER A 21 -18.35 -9.76 6.72
N GLU A 22 -19.53 -10.36 6.52
CA GLU A 22 -20.81 -9.80 6.99
C GLU A 22 -20.82 -9.53 8.50
N GLU A 23 -20.10 -10.34 9.28
CA GLU A 23 -19.94 -10.15 10.72
C GLU A 23 -19.12 -8.89 11.02
N ASN A 24 -17.99 -8.69 10.34
CA ASN A 24 -17.15 -7.51 10.48
C ASN A 24 -17.91 -6.24 10.06
N ILE A 25 -18.66 -6.29 8.95
CA ILE A 25 -19.51 -5.18 8.50
C ILE A 25 -20.54 -4.80 9.56
N LYS A 26 -21.22 -5.80 10.17
CA LYS A 26 -22.19 -5.56 11.25
C LYS A 26 -21.53 -4.98 12.50
N ALA A 27 -20.35 -5.48 12.88
CA ALA A 27 -19.60 -4.97 14.02
C ALA A 27 -19.20 -3.50 13.84
N ILE A 28 -18.68 -3.14 12.66
CA ILE A 28 -18.32 -1.75 12.33
C ILE A 28 -19.56 -0.85 12.40
N LYS A 29 -20.67 -1.25 11.77
CA LYS A 29 -21.93 -0.48 11.83
C LYS A 29 -22.46 -0.32 13.25
N ALA A 30 -22.34 -1.37 14.08
CA ALA A 30 -22.76 -1.31 15.49
C ALA A 30 -21.89 -0.36 16.33
N ALA A 31 -20.59 -0.27 16.05
CA ALA A 31 -19.71 0.70 16.68
C ALA A 31 -20.05 2.14 16.24
N GLN A 32 -20.25 2.35 14.92
CA GLN A 32 -20.64 3.65 14.37
C GLN A 32 -21.98 4.14 14.93
N ALA A 33 -22.96 3.26 15.11
CA ALA A 33 -24.24 3.58 15.74
C ALA A 33 -24.12 4.05 17.19
N GLN A 34 -23.01 3.72 17.87
CA GLN A 34 -22.69 4.19 19.23
C GLN A 34 -21.85 5.48 19.23
N GLY A 35 -21.63 6.09 18.06
CA GLY A 35 -20.80 7.29 17.91
C GLY A 35 -19.30 7.02 18.02
N ILE A 36 -18.87 5.79 17.75
CA ILE A 36 -17.45 5.40 17.70
C ILE A 36 -16.97 5.50 16.25
N THR A 37 -15.89 6.25 16.02
CA THR A 37 -15.23 6.29 14.71
C THR A 37 -14.46 4.99 14.50
N VAL A 38 -14.69 4.31 13.37
CA VAL A 38 -13.88 3.16 12.97
C VAL A 38 -13.01 3.59 11.79
N VAL A 39 -11.69 3.51 11.94
CA VAL A 39 -10.70 3.90 10.92
C VAL A 39 -9.95 2.66 10.44
N ILE A 40 -9.74 2.55 9.13
CA ILE A 40 -8.88 1.52 8.54
C ILE A 40 -7.45 2.05 8.50
N ALA A 41 -6.49 1.32 9.05
CA ALA A 41 -5.06 1.63 8.96
C ALA A 41 -4.36 0.54 8.14
N THR A 42 -3.58 0.89 7.12
CA THR A 42 -3.00 -0.10 6.21
C THR A 42 -1.73 0.41 5.52
N GLY A 43 -0.89 -0.53 5.07
CA GLY A 43 0.24 -0.24 4.20
C GLY A 43 -0.14 0.00 2.74
N ARG A 44 -1.38 -0.33 2.35
CA ARG A 44 -1.92 -0.15 1.00
C ARG A 44 -2.08 1.33 0.62
N ALA A 45 -2.06 1.62 -0.68
CA ALA A 45 -2.54 2.90 -1.19
C ALA A 45 -4.08 3.00 -1.04
N PHE A 46 -4.63 4.22 -1.01
CA PHE A 46 -6.06 4.42 -0.77
C PHE A 46 -6.96 3.64 -1.74
N TYR A 47 -6.66 3.65 -3.04
CA TYR A 47 -7.48 2.95 -4.02
C TYR A 47 -7.45 1.42 -3.83
N GLU A 48 -6.33 0.85 -3.39
CA GLU A 48 -6.19 -0.59 -3.07
C GLU A 48 -6.92 -0.95 -1.76
N ALA A 49 -6.93 -0.03 -0.80
CA ALA A 49 -7.63 -0.18 0.48
C ALA A 49 -9.15 -0.01 0.33
N ASN A 50 -9.61 0.88 -0.54
CA ASN A 50 -11.03 1.14 -0.74
C ASN A 50 -11.71 0.06 -1.60
N ALA A 51 -10.99 -0.61 -2.50
CA ALA A 51 -11.55 -1.63 -3.39
C ALA A 51 -12.41 -2.72 -2.70
N PRO A 52 -11.98 -3.37 -1.59
CA PRO A 52 -12.83 -4.33 -0.87
C PRO A 52 -13.85 -3.67 0.09
N VAL A 53 -13.71 -2.38 0.41
CA VAL A 53 -14.61 -1.66 1.32
C VAL A 53 -15.80 -1.07 0.56
N GLU A 54 -15.58 -0.53 -0.64
CA GLU A 54 -16.59 0.07 -1.52
C GLU A 54 -17.87 -0.77 -1.66
N PRO A 55 -17.82 -2.08 -1.98
CA PRO A 55 -19.04 -2.89 -2.15
C PRO A 55 -19.84 -3.10 -0.84
N THR A 56 -19.24 -2.85 0.33
CA THR A 56 -19.90 -3.05 1.64
C THR A 56 -20.81 -1.89 2.04
N GLY A 57 -20.66 -0.73 1.38
CA GLY A 57 -21.32 0.52 1.74
C GLY A 57 -20.87 1.12 3.08
N LEU A 58 -19.76 0.63 3.66
CA LEU A 58 -19.15 1.25 4.84
C LEU A 58 -18.57 2.62 4.47
N LYS A 59 -18.77 3.59 5.36
CA LYS A 59 -18.13 4.91 5.28
C LYS A 59 -17.18 5.04 6.45
N VAL A 60 -15.88 5.03 6.17
CA VAL A 60 -14.83 5.03 7.18
C VAL A 60 -13.67 5.91 6.71
N PRO A 61 -12.99 6.61 7.63
CA PRO A 61 -11.70 7.23 7.35
C PRO A 61 -10.61 6.17 7.12
N TYR A 62 -9.51 6.60 6.50
CA TYR A 62 -8.37 5.77 6.17
C TYR A 62 -7.04 6.38 6.63
N ILE A 63 -6.14 5.52 7.09
CA ILE A 63 -4.72 5.79 7.30
C ILE A 63 -3.98 4.84 6.35
N CYS A 64 -3.52 5.35 5.21
CA CYS A 64 -2.92 4.59 4.13
C CYS A 64 -1.39 4.74 4.14
N LEU A 65 -0.71 3.95 3.31
CA LEU A 65 0.73 4.05 3.07
C LEU A 65 1.54 4.06 4.37
N ASN A 66 1.18 3.19 5.32
CA ASN A 66 1.81 3.09 6.63
C ASN A 66 1.77 4.41 7.44
N GLY A 67 0.75 5.24 7.22
CA GLY A 67 0.56 6.51 7.92
C GLY A 67 0.92 7.74 7.10
N ALA A 68 1.48 7.58 5.91
CA ALA A 68 1.89 8.70 5.06
C ALA A 68 0.71 9.45 4.43
N GLU A 69 -0.49 8.87 4.38
CA GLU A 69 -1.70 9.55 3.89
C GLU A 69 -2.89 9.27 4.82
N VAL A 70 -3.59 10.32 5.28
CA VAL A 70 -4.80 10.21 6.09
C VAL A 70 -5.96 10.85 5.33
N ARG A 71 -7.07 10.11 5.21
CA ARG A 71 -8.30 10.57 4.58
C ARG A 71 -9.49 10.45 5.52
N ASP A 72 -10.43 11.37 5.40
CA ASP A 72 -11.71 11.29 6.10
C ASP A 72 -12.68 10.33 5.38
N GLU A 73 -13.89 10.18 5.92
CA GLU A 73 -14.95 9.34 5.35
C GLU A 73 -15.53 9.87 4.01
N SER A 74 -15.18 11.10 3.62
CA SER A 74 -15.49 11.70 2.31
C SER A 74 -14.33 11.52 1.31
N PHE A 75 -13.25 10.87 1.74
CA PHE A 75 -12.00 10.63 1.02
C PHE A 75 -11.14 11.88 0.80
N ASP A 76 -11.44 12.97 1.50
CA ASP A 76 -10.64 14.18 1.48
C ASP A 76 -9.34 13.93 2.25
N ILE A 77 -8.22 14.37 1.67
CA ILE A 77 -6.90 14.23 2.28
C ILE A 77 -6.80 15.20 3.46
N MET A 78 -6.74 14.66 4.67
CA MET A 78 -6.57 15.41 5.91
C MET A 78 -5.11 15.65 6.26
N HIS A 79 -4.24 14.69 5.92
CA HIS A 79 -2.82 14.75 6.24
C HIS A 79 -2.01 13.95 5.22
N THR A 80 -0.81 14.44 4.94
CA THR A 80 0.23 13.71 4.21
C THR A 80 1.57 13.85 4.91
N SER A 81 2.38 12.80 4.83
CA SER A 81 3.78 12.79 5.23
C SER A 81 4.61 12.31 4.05
N SER A 82 5.49 13.17 3.55
CA SER A 82 6.32 12.90 2.38
C SER A 82 7.76 12.66 2.76
N LEU A 83 8.44 11.83 1.98
CA LEU A 83 9.90 11.72 2.01
C LEU A 83 10.49 12.95 1.31
N ASN A 84 11.48 13.58 1.95
CA ASN A 84 12.21 14.67 1.33
C ASN A 84 13.28 14.13 0.36
N HIS A 85 13.86 15.02 -0.46
CA HIS A 85 14.84 14.63 -1.47
C HIS A 85 16.07 13.90 -0.89
N GLU A 86 16.60 14.37 0.25
CA GLU A 86 17.77 13.77 0.91
C GLU A 86 17.48 12.35 1.41
N MET A 87 16.30 12.12 2.00
CA MET A 87 15.85 10.80 2.43
C MET A 87 15.69 9.87 1.23
N ILE A 88 15.10 10.35 0.13
CA ILE A 88 14.93 9.55 -1.09
C ILE A 88 16.30 9.15 -1.63
N GLU A 89 17.22 10.10 -1.81
CA GLU A 89 18.57 9.85 -2.31
C GLU A 89 19.33 8.86 -1.42
N GLN A 90 19.25 9.01 -0.09
CA GLN A 90 19.87 8.08 0.84
C GLN A 90 19.29 6.66 0.71
N ILE A 91 17.96 6.53 0.68
CA ILE A 91 17.29 5.23 0.59
C ILE A 91 17.61 4.55 -0.74
N THR A 92 17.44 5.24 -1.87
CA THR A 92 17.66 4.66 -3.20
C THR A 92 19.13 4.31 -3.40
N HIS A 93 20.07 5.15 -2.96
CA HIS A 93 21.49 4.85 -3.04
C HIS A 93 21.87 3.53 -2.32
N VAL A 94 21.34 3.31 -1.12
CA VAL A 94 21.61 2.08 -0.36
C VAL A 94 20.96 0.87 -1.02
N LEU A 95 19.73 1.00 -1.51
CA LEU A 95 19.01 -0.08 -2.21
C LEU A 95 19.69 -0.47 -3.53
N ASP A 96 20.10 0.51 -4.34
CA ASP A 96 20.79 0.30 -5.61
C ASP A 96 22.15 -0.39 -5.40
N ARG A 97 22.88 0.02 -4.36
CA ARG A 97 24.18 -0.55 -4.02
C ARG A 97 24.12 -2.03 -3.65
N GLU A 98 23.04 -2.46 -3.00
CA GLU A 98 22.81 -3.86 -2.64
C GLU A 98 22.00 -4.64 -3.71
N ASP A 99 21.70 -4.00 -4.85
CA ASP A 99 20.86 -4.55 -5.93
C ASP A 99 19.52 -5.07 -5.39
N ILE A 100 18.81 -4.21 -4.65
CA ILE A 100 17.50 -4.49 -4.08
C ILE A 100 16.44 -3.76 -4.90
N TYR A 101 15.45 -4.51 -5.38
CA TYR A 101 14.31 -3.93 -6.09
C TYR A 101 13.42 -3.15 -5.12
N TYR A 102 12.84 -2.05 -5.58
CA TYR A 102 11.85 -1.31 -4.81
C TYR A 102 10.81 -0.66 -5.71
N GLN A 103 9.72 -0.21 -5.10
CA GLN A 103 8.68 0.59 -5.72
C GLN A 103 8.60 1.96 -5.06
N VAL A 104 8.20 2.98 -5.82
CA VAL A 104 8.03 4.34 -5.31
C VAL A 104 6.57 4.72 -5.30
N TYR A 105 6.01 4.92 -4.11
CA TYR A 105 4.62 5.30 -3.88
C TYR A 105 4.51 6.82 -3.78
N THR A 106 3.65 7.40 -4.61
CA THR A 106 3.37 8.83 -4.63
C THR A 106 1.89 9.12 -4.43
N ASN A 107 1.55 10.41 -4.38
CA ASN A 107 0.17 10.91 -4.34
C ASN A 107 -0.60 10.67 -5.64
N LEU A 108 0.08 10.33 -6.75
CA LEU A 108 -0.54 10.15 -8.06
C LEU A 108 -0.39 8.75 -8.63
N GLY A 109 0.22 7.82 -7.90
CA GLY A 109 0.36 6.42 -8.32
C GLY A 109 1.55 5.71 -7.68
N ILE A 110 1.76 4.47 -8.09
CA ILE A 110 2.91 3.67 -7.72
C ILE A 110 3.79 3.56 -8.95
N TYR A 111 5.10 3.67 -8.75
CA TYR A 111 6.09 3.58 -9.80
C TYR A 111 6.91 2.30 -9.67
N THR A 112 7.19 1.69 -10.82
CA THR A 112 8.05 0.51 -10.94
C THR A 112 8.97 0.64 -12.16
N GLU A 113 10.21 0.18 -12.03
CA GLU A 113 11.12 -0.03 -13.17
C GLU A 113 10.91 -1.38 -13.85
N ASP A 114 10.36 -2.36 -13.13
CA ASP A 114 10.19 -3.73 -13.61
C ASP A 114 8.84 -4.30 -13.16
N PRO A 115 7.82 -4.34 -14.05
CA PRO A 115 6.53 -4.95 -13.76
C PRO A 115 6.60 -6.45 -13.45
N GLN A 116 7.62 -7.16 -13.95
CA GLN A 116 7.81 -8.58 -13.65
C GLN A 116 8.27 -8.75 -12.21
N ARG A 117 9.18 -7.89 -11.71
CA ARG A 117 9.55 -7.90 -10.29
C ARG A 117 8.37 -7.51 -9.38
N ASP A 118 7.50 -6.59 -9.80
CA ASP A 118 6.23 -6.32 -9.08
C ASP A 118 5.37 -7.59 -8.97
N LEU A 119 5.23 -8.37 -10.05
CA LEU A 119 4.52 -9.65 -10.03
C LEU A 119 5.15 -10.64 -9.03
N ASP A 120 6.47 -10.73 -9.02
CA ASP A 120 7.19 -11.64 -8.12
C ASP A 120 6.94 -11.27 -6.63
N ILE A 121 6.83 -9.97 -6.29
CA ILE A 121 6.42 -9.52 -4.94
C ILE A 121 5.07 -10.11 -4.55
N TYR A 122 4.05 -9.95 -5.42
CA TYR A 122 2.70 -10.42 -5.09
C TYR A 122 2.63 -11.94 -4.97
N ILE A 123 3.42 -12.67 -5.76
CA ILE A 123 3.54 -14.13 -5.65
C ILE A 123 4.13 -14.50 -4.29
N ASP A 124 5.25 -13.87 -3.91
CA ASP A 124 5.93 -14.13 -2.64
C ASP A 124 5.04 -13.83 -1.42
N ILE A 125 4.33 -12.68 -1.44
CA ILE A 125 3.37 -12.32 -0.39
C ILE A 125 2.24 -13.36 -0.28
N ALA A 126 1.70 -13.83 -1.40
CA ALA A 126 0.63 -14.82 -1.40
C ALA A 126 1.10 -16.16 -0.83
N GLU A 127 2.29 -16.62 -1.22
CA GLU A 127 2.88 -17.86 -0.72
C GLU A 127 3.17 -17.79 0.79
N HIS A 128 3.74 -16.68 1.28
CA HIS A 128 3.97 -16.46 2.71
C HIS A 128 2.68 -16.34 3.53
N ALA A 129 1.60 -15.86 2.93
CA ALA A 129 0.27 -15.86 3.54
C ALA A 129 -0.38 -17.27 3.59
N GLY A 130 0.32 -18.31 3.14
CA GLY A 130 -0.18 -19.68 3.09
C GLY A 130 -1.20 -19.92 1.99
N GLN A 131 -1.26 -19.04 0.99
CA GLN A 131 -2.16 -19.14 -0.14
C GLN A 131 -1.41 -19.60 -1.39
N LYS A 132 -2.07 -20.39 -2.25
CA LYS A 132 -1.52 -20.70 -3.56
C LYS A 132 -1.74 -19.51 -4.48
N ALA A 133 -0.65 -18.91 -4.97
CA ALA A 133 -0.73 -17.78 -5.90
C ALA A 133 -1.44 -18.20 -7.20
N ASP A 134 -2.49 -17.46 -7.56
CA ASP A 134 -3.09 -17.51 -8.90
C ASP A 134 -2.37 -16.50 -9.80
N VAL A 135 -1.27 -16.96 -10.40
CA VAL A 135 -0.36 -16.13 -11.19
C VAL A 135 -1.10 -15.40 -12.32
N GLU A 136 -2.04 -16.06 -12.99
CA GLU A 136 -2.80 -15.41 -14.08
C GLU A 136 -3.69 -14.29 -13.55
N LYS A 137 -4.34 -14.48 -12.40
CA LYS A 137 -5.15 -13.45 -11.75
C LYS A 137 -4.29 -12.27 -11.31
N ILE A 138 -3.12 -12.52 -10.72
CA ILE A 138 -2.19 -11.46 -10.30
C ILE A 138 -1.69 -10.69 -11.53
N HIS A 139 -1.27 -11.38 -12.59
CA HIS A 139 -0.83 -10.75 -13.82
C HIS A 139 -1.93 -9.86 -14.45
N ARG A 140 -3.17 -10.35 -14.51
CA ARG A 140 -4.31 -9.53 -14.97
C ARG A 140 -4.53 -8.29 -14.09
N HIS A 141 -4.32 -8.42 -12.78
CA HIS A 141 -4.45 -7.30 -11.86
C HIS A 141 -3.35 -6.23 -12.08
N ILE A 142 -2.10 -6.66 -12.26
CA ILE A 142 -0.99 -5.74 -12.57
C ILE A 142 -1.23 -5.02 -13.90
N GLN A 143 -1.64 -5.75 -14.94
CA GLN A 143 -1.97 -5.12 -16.22
C GLN A 143 -3.10 -4.10 -16.08
N HIS A 144 -4.14 -4.43 -15.31
CA HIS A 144 -5.22 -3.47 -15.04
C HIS A 144 -4.72 -2.22 -14.32
N ARG A 145 -3.80 -2.36 -13.34
CA ARG A 145 -3.20 -1.22 -12.64
C ARG A 145 -2.42 -0.31 -13.58
N ILE A 146 -1.69 -0.90 -14.53
CA ILE A 146 -0.98 -0.17 -15.60
C ILE A 146 -1.97 0.57 -16.49
N ASP A 147 -3.01 -0.13 -16.96
CA ASP A 147 -4.02 0.45 -17.86
C ASP A 147 -4.79 1.61 -17.21
N GLN A 148 -5.01 1.55 -15.89
CA GLN A 148 -5.64 2.63 -15.11
C GLN A 148 -4.65 3.72 -14.65
N GLY A 149 -3.35 3.58 -14.94
CA GLY A 149 -2.32 4.54 -14.53
C GLY A 149 -2.03 4.57 -13.03
N THR A 150 -2.53 3.58 -12.28
CA THR A 150 -2.25 3.41 -10.83
C THR A 150 -0.89 2.77 -10.57
N LEU A 151 -0.39 1.97 -11.53
CA LEU A 151 1.00 1.52 -11.61
C LEU A 151 1.63 2.15 -12.87
N LYS A 152 2.73 2.86 -12.71
CA LYS A 152 3.41 3.61 -13.77
C LYS A 152 4.80 3.02 -13.97
N VAL A 153 5.06 2.54 -15.18
CA VAL A 153 6.37 1.98 -15.54
C VAL A 153 7.31 3.12 -15.94
N VAL A 154 8.53 3.12 -15.41
CA VAL A 154 9.59 4.09 -15.72
C VAL A 154 10.88 3.37 -16.04
N ASP A 155 11.76 3.99 -16.84
CA ASP A 155 13.08 3.40 -17.12
C ASP A 155 14.07 3.65 -15.96
N ASN A 156 13.85 4.73 -15.21
CA ASN A 156 14.64 5.11 -14.04
C ASN A 156 13.75 5.95 -13.08
N TYR A 157 13.81 5.68 -11.78
CA TYR A 157 13.15 6.45 -10.72
C TYR A 157 13.52 7.94 -10.65
N ASP A 158 14.69 8.36 -11.15
CA ASP A 158 15.10 9.77 -11.25
C ASP A 158 14.04 10.62 -11.97
N GLN A 159 13.34 10.03 -12.94
CA GLN A 159 12.27 10.69 -13.71
C GLN A 159 11.07 11.10 -12.85
N ILE A 160 10.90 10.55 -11.64
CA ILE A 160 9.80 10.91 -10.73
C ILE A 160 10.03 12.32 -10.18
N SER A 161 11.27 12.64 -9.81
CA SER A 161 11.64 13.94 -9.23
C SER A 161 11.42 15.12 -10.20
N GLU A 162 11.47 14.83 -11.50
CA GLU A 162 11.27 15.81 -12.58
C GLU A 162 9.79 16.07 -12.88
N ARG A 163 8.87 15.25 -12.35
CA ARG A 163 7.43 15.34 -12.64
C ARG A 163 6.74 16.33 -11.70
N PRO A 164 6.13 17.41 -12.23
CA PRO A 164 5.44 18.38 -11.40
C PRO A 164 4.28 17.77 -10.61
N GLY A 165 4.28 17.97 -9.29
CA GLY A 165 3.18 17.55 -8.39
C GLY A 165 3.26 16.11 -7.89
N GLU A 166 4.28 15.34 -8.28
CA GLU A 166 4.59 14.04 -7.67
C GLU A 166 5.26 14.26 -6.31
N ILE A 167 4.67 13.66 -5.28
CA ILE A 167 5.14 13.70 -3.90
C ILE A 167 5.38 12.27 -3.47
N VAL A 168 6.65 11.90 -3.26
CA VAL A 168 7.01 10.57 -2.77
C VAL A 168 6.64 10.44 -1.30
N MET A 169 5.85 9.43 -0.98
CA MET A 169 5.32 9.18 0.35
C MET A 169 5.88 7.88 0.97
N LYS A 170 6.26 6.92 0.13
CA LYS A 170 6.75 5.62 0.59
C LYS A 170 7.65 4.98 -0.48
N ILE A 171 8.68 4.27 -0.02
CA ILE A 171 9.49 3.37 -0.84
C ILE A 171 9.26 1.96 -0.28
N LEU A 172 8.84 1.03 -1.14
CA LEU A 172 8.66 -0.38 -0.76
C LEU A 172 9.78 -1.20 -1.38
N ALA A 173 10.77 -1.55 -0.56
CA ALA A 173 11.87 -2.43 -0.97
C ALA A 173 11.50 -3.90 -0.82
N PHE A 174 11.98 -4.73 -1.75
CA PHE A 174 11.77 -6.16 -1.76
C PHE A 174 12.97 -6.90 -2.33
N ASP A 175 13.41 -7.93 -1.61
CA ASP A 175 14.36 -8.93 -2.06
C ASP A 175 14.03 -10.24 -1.33
N SER A 176 14.15 -11.36 -2.04
CA SER A 176 14.02 -12.70 -1.45
C SER A 176 15.10 -13.03 -0.42
N ASP A 177 16.26 -12.36 -0.50
CA ASP A 177 17.33 -12.46 0.48
C ASP A 177 17.07 -11.51 1.67
N ILE A 178 16.47 -12.06 2.72
CA ILE A 178 16.20 -11.34 3.98
C ILE A 178 17.50 -10.77 4.57
N GLY A 179 18.65 -11.42 4.36
CA GLY A 179 19.93 -10.91 4.83
C GLY A 179 20.36 -9.62 4.15
N LYS A 180 19.95 -9.36 2.89
CA LYS A 180 20.12 -8.05 2.25
C LYS A 180 19.22 -7.00 2.89
N ILE A 181 17.94 -7.34 3.09
CA ILE A 181 16.96 -6.44 3.72
C ILE A 181 17.41 -6.03 5.12
N ASP A 182 17.88 -6.97 5.95
CA ASP A 182 18.37 -6.70 7.30
C ASP A 182 19.59 -5.77 7.30
N ARG A 183 20.52 -5.93 6.34
CA ARG A 183 21.69 -5.05 6.21
C ARG A 183 21.29 -3.62 5.86
N VAL A 184 20.42 -3.44 4.87
CA VAL A 184 19.95 -2.11 4.47
C VAL A 184 19.14 -1.46 5.58
N SER A 185 18.27 -2.22 6.26
CA SER A 185 17.48 -1.71 7.38
C SER A 185 18.32 -1.29 8.59
N ALA A 186 19.55 -1.79 8.74
CA ALA A 186 20.46 -1.38 9.80
C ALA A 186 21.25 -0.10 9.45
N GLU A 187 21.32 0.26 8.17
CA GLU A 187 22.02 1.45 7.67
C GLU A 187 21.12 2.69 7.55
N LEU A 188 19.83 2.47 7.27
CA LEU A 188 18.79 3.51 7.19
C LEU A 188 18.22 3.85 8.58
#